data_AF-A0A949IJK5-F1
#
_entry.id   AF-A0A949IJK5-F1
#
_cell.length_a   1.000
_cell.length_b   1.000
_cell.length_c   1.000
_cell.angle_alpha   90.00
_cell.angle_beta   90.00
_cell.angle_gamma   90.00
#
_symmetry.space_group_name_H-M   'P 1'
#
loop_
_entity.id
_entity.type
_entity.pdbx_description
1 polymer ?
#
loop_
_entity_poly.entity_id
_entity_poly.type
_entity_poly.pdbx_seq_one_letter_code
_entity_poly.pdbx_strand_id
1 'polypeptide(L)'
;MADAGGANRIELESQILCAALRQSWADSDTSGQVKSCSELYQLFPDLVPNLKSPQTESPRNNYEILGIDCDVPPSVVVAAYFRTAKKFLRENNAREKRLDYFHILDAGFILRKPRLRLSHDLIVSRSVLLQKEIIPEDGTFEMIDVEQRAPQPVLMVTQPIVQQPLPTLIELLRVAQIIAAAEVQALTNQMRSFPDVPVKDLVLSAGYVTESEMFSLQLGEDLLSKGQIDIGQFCVAMYDERTTGVKMAESLQVRGWLSTDANYRRPDK
;
A
#
# COMPACT_ATOMS: atom_id res chain seq x y z
N MET A 1 -6.07 26.63 -4.79
CA MET A 1 -6.21 25.43 -5.64
C MET A 1 -5.11 24.50 -5.20
N ALA A 2 -5.40 23.62 -4.24
CA ALA A 2 -4.40 22.84 -3.53
C ALA A 2 -4.15 21.52 -4.26
N ASP A 3 -2.86 21.17 -4.34
CA ASP A 3 -2.28 20.21 -5.27
C ASP A 3 -2.58 18.77 -4.83
N ALA A 4 -3.47 18.09 -5.54
CA ALA A 4 -3.76 16.66 -5.40
C ALA A 4 -2.60 15.75 -5.88
N GLY A 5 -1.40 16.31 -6.08
CA GLY A 5 -0.31 15.70 -6.83
C GLY A 5 0.35 14.49 -6.17
N GLY A 6 0.46 14.41 -4.84
CA GLY A 6 1.21 13.36 -4.13
C GLY A 6 0.52 12.00 -4.08
N ALA A 7 -0.73 11.95 -3.62
CA ALA A 7 -1.54 10.73 -3.63
C ALA A 7 -1.83 10.26 -5.06
N ASN A 8 -2.14 11.20 -5.97
CA ASN A 8 -2.24 10.89 -7.40
C ASN A 8 -0.91 10.35 -7.95
N ARG A 9 0.24 10.81 -7.44
CA ARG A 9 1.56 10.33 -7.88
C ARG A 9 1.87 8.93 -7.39
N ILE A 10 1.62 8.57 -6.12
CA ILE A 10 1.83 7.19 -5.66
C ILE A 10 0.84 6.23 -6.33
N GLU A 11 -0.40 6.67 -6.53
CA GLU A 11 -1.38 5.90 -7.28
C GLU A 11 -0.92 5.72 -8.73
N LEU A 12 -0.43 6.79 -9.39
CA LEU A 12 0.10 6.73 -10.75
C LEU A 12 1.37 5.87 -10.84
N GLU A 13 2.31 6.01 -9.90
CA GLU A 13 3.52 5.19 -9.81
C GLU A 13 3.16 3.72 -9.61
N SER A 14 2.20 3.41 -8.73
CA SER A 14 1.69 2.05 -8.53
C SER A 14 1.02 1.50 -9.79
N GLN A 15 0.24 2.32 -10.51
CA GLN A 15 -0.38 1.95 -11.78
C GLN A 15 0.67 1.70 -12.86
N ILE A 16 1.71 2.56 -12.95
CA ILE A 16 2.83 2.41 -13.86
C ILE A 16 3.60 1.12 -13.55
N LEU A 17 3.91 0.85 -12.28
CA LEU A 17 4.59 -0.38 -11.87
C LEU A 17 3.75 -1.64 -12.15
N CYS A 18 2.44 -1.58 -11.91
CA CYS A 18 1.54 -2.67 -12.28
C CYS A 18 1.53 -2.93 -13.79
N ALA A 19 1.55 -1.87 -14.60
CA ALA A 19 1.61 -1.98 -16.05
C ALA A 19 2.97 -2.52 -16.50
N ALA A 20 4.07 -2.01 -15.94
CA ALA A 20 5.44 -2.44 -16.23
C ALA A 20 5.65 -3.92 -15.87
N LEU A 21 5.12 -4.38 -14.72
CA LEU A 21 5.16 -5.77 -14.32
C LEU A 21 4.50 -6.67 -15.38
N ARG A 22 3.27 -6.35 -15.77
CA ARG A 22 2.51 -7.18 -16.72
C ARG A 22 3.10 -7.13 -18.13
N GLN A 23 3.58 -5.97 -18.57
CA GLN A 23 4.28 -5.83 -19.84
C GLN A 23 5.56 -6.67 -19.85
N SER A 24 6.40 -6.53 -18.83
CA SER A 24 7.65 -7.30 -18.71
C SER A 24 7.38 -8.80 -18.64
N TRP A 25 6.32 -9.21 -17.94
CA TRP A 25 5.89 -10.60 -17.89
C TRP A 25 5.42 -11.11 -19.26
N ALA A 26 4.56 -10.36 -19.96
CA ALA A 26 4.10 -10.70 -21.30
C ALA A 26 5.26 -10.82 -22.31
N ASP A 27 6.24 -9.91 -22.22
CA ASP A 27 7.43 -9.87 -23.08
C ASP A 27 8.53 -10.85 -22.65
N SER A 28 8.33 -11.60 -21.57
CA SER A 28 9.34 -12.46 -20.95
C SER A 28 10.64 -11.73 -20.56
N ASP A 29 10.59 -10.42 -20.31
CA ASP A 29 11.67 -9.65 -19.69
C ASP A 29 11.73 -9.96 -18.20
N THR A 30 12.57 -10.93 -17.86
CA THR A 30 12.77 -11.41 -16.49
C THR A 30 13.39 -10.36 -15.59
N SER A 31 14.26 -9.49 -16.13
CA SER A 31 14.89 -8.40 -15.37
C SER A 31 13.86 -7.33 -15.02
N GLY A 32 13.05 -6.91 -15.99
CA GLY A 32 11.94 -5.99 -15.79
C GLY A 32 10.88 -6.54 -14.83
N GLN A 33 10.57 -7.83 -14.94
CA GLN A 33 9.64 -8.52 -14.05
C GLN A 33 10.13 -8.54 -12.60
N VAL A 34 11.39 -8.93 -12.36
CA VAL A 34 11.97 -8.95 -10.99
C VAL A 34 12.02 -7.55 -10.39
N LYS A 35 12.46 -6.55 -11.14
CA LYS A 35 12.49 -5.15 -10.66
C LYS A 35 11.11 -4.65 -10.28
N SER A 36 10.13 -4.83 -11.17
CA SER A 36 8.76 -4.40 -10.91
C SER A 36 8.16 -5.12 -9.70
N CYS A 37 8.38 -6.44 -9.58
CA CYS A 37 7.95 -7.21 -8.41
C CYS A 37 8.62 -6.72 -7.11
N SER A 38 9.92 -6.43 -7.14
CA SER A 38 10.67 -5.95 -5.98
C SER A 38 10.13 -4.60 -5.48
N GLU A 39 9.94 -3.64 -6.40
CA GLU A 39 9.39 -2.32 -6.07
C GLU A 39 7.93 -2.42 -5.58
N LEU A 40 7.09 -3.22 -6.24
CA LEU A 40 5.70 -3.45 -5.81
C LEU A 40 5.61 -4.16 -4.47
N TYR A 41 6.53 -5.08 -4.16
CA TYR A 41 6.59 -5.75 -2.87
C TYR A 41 7.01 -4.81 -1.74
N GLN A 42 7.92 -3.88 -2.01
CA GLN A 42 8.27 -2.82 -1.04
C GLN A 42 7.07 -1.91 -0.74
N LEU A 43 6.25 -1.60 -1.75
CA LEU A 43 5.03 -0.79 -1.58
C LEU A 43 3.88 -1.57 -0.92
N PHE A 44 3.74 -2.86 -1.22
CA PHE A 44 2.60 -3.69 -0.80
C PHE A 44 3.04 -5.08 -0.29
N PRO A 45 3.78 -5.14 0.83
CA PRO A 45 4.33 -6.40 1.33
C PRO A 45 3.24 -7.40 1.78
N ASP A 46 2.05 -6.90 2.13
CA ASP A 46 0.92 -7.73 2.57
C ASP A 46 0.28 -8.56 1.44
N LEU A 47 0.53 -8.19 0.18
CA LEU A 47 -0.07 -8.86 -0.98
C LEU A 47 0.61 -10.17 -1.37
N VAL A 48 1.75 -10.48 -0.75
CA VAL A 48 2.56 -11.65 -1.06
C VAL A 48 2.70 -12.51 0.21
N PRO A 49 2.11 -13.71 0.25
CA PRO A 49 2.21 -14.57 1.43
C PRO A 49 3.65 -15.07 1.63
N ASN A 50 4.07 -15.17 2.90
CA ASN A 50 5.35 -15.74 3.28
C ASN A 50 5.44 -17.22 2.90
N LEU A 51 6.53 -17.63 2.26
CA LEU A 51 6.78 -19.03 1.85
C LEU A 51 7.15 -19.97 3.01
N LYS A 52 7.22 -19.47 4.25
CA LYS A 52 7.57 -20.28 5.44
C LYS A 52 6.56 -21.39 5.77
N SER A 53 5.37 -21.35 5.17
CA SER A 53 4.40 -22.44 5.25
C SER A 53 4.56 -23.34 4.02
N PRO A 54 4.60 -24.67 4.17
CA PRO A 54 4.75 -25.59 3.04
C PRO A 54 3.54 -25.44 2.10
N GLN A 55 3.68 -24.63 1.06
CA GLN A 55 2.66 -24.51 0.02
C GLN A 55 2.74 -25.77 -0.84
N THR A 56 1.68 -26.57 -0.79
CA THR A 56 1.63 -27.89 -1.45
C THR A 56 1.24 -27.81 -2.92
N GLU A 57 0.71 -26.66 -3.37
CA GLU A 57 0.27 -26.43 -4.75
C GLU A 57 0.89 -25.13 -5.29
N SER A 58 1.38 -25.18 -6.53
CA SER A 58 1.78 -24.00 -7.28
C SER A 58 0.57 -23.09 -7.55
N PRO A 59 0.72 -21.76 -7.42
CA PRO A 59 -0.38 -20.83 -7.63
C PRO A 59 -0.86 -20.90 -9.08
N ARG A 60 -2.18 -20.87 -9.25
CA ARG A 60 -2.81 -20.98 -10.57
C ARG A 60 -2.79 -19.64 -11.31
N ASN A 61 -2.55 -19.71 -12.61
CA ASN A 61 -2.60 -18.53 -13.46
C ASN A 61 -4.05 -18.27 -13.94
N ASN A 62 -4.69 -17.25 -13.37
CA ASN A 62 -6.06 -16.90 -13.71
C ASN A 62 -6.22 -16.30 -15.12
N TYR A 63 -5.14 -15.77 -15.70
CA TYR A 63 -5.14 -15.27 -17.07
C TYR A 63 -5.31 -16.42 -18.08
N GLU A 64 -4.65 -17.55 -17.83
CA GLU A 64 -4.77 -18.78 -18.63
C GLU A 64 -6.18 -19.36 -18.57
N ILE A 65 -6.82 -19.34 -17.39
CA ILE A 65 -8.22 -19.78 -17.21
C ILE A 65 -9.17 -18.97 -18.10
N LEU A 66 -8.93 -17.67 -18.23
CA LEU A 66 -9.74 -16.79 -19.07
C LEU A 66 -9.29 -16.74 -20.54
N GLY A 67 -8.14 -17.32 -20.87
CA GLY A 67 -7.55 -17.33 -22.21
C GLY A 67 -7.16 -15.93 -22.70
N ILE A 68 -6.55 -15.14 -21.82
CA ILE A 68 -6.09 -13.78 -22.11
C ILE A 68 -4.66 -13.57 -21.59
N ASP A 69 -3.99 -12.56 -22.12
CA ASP A 69 -2.68 -12.14 -21.63
C ASP A 69 -2.80 -11.32 -20.34
N CYS A 70 -1.69 -11.19 -19.59
CA CYS A 70 -1.67 -10.52 -18.30
C CYS A 70 -1.68 -8.99 -18.39
N ASP A 71 -1.22 -8.41 -19.51
CA ASP A 71 -1.08 -6.98 -19.80
C ASP A 71 -2.38 -6.30 -20.28
N VAL A 72 -3.44 -7.08 -20.50
CA VAL A 72 -4.71 -6.55 -21.02
C VAL A 72 -5.42 -5.60 -20.02
N PRO A 73 -6.16 -4.60 -20.53
CA PRO A 73 -6.88 -3.65 -19.68
C PRO A 73 -8.07 -4.31 -18.95
N PRO A 74 -8.58 -3.70 -17.86
CA PRO A 74 -9.68 -4.27 -17.06
C PRO A 74 -10.95 -4.58 -17.88
N SER A 75 -11.25 -3.79 -18.90
CA SER A 75 -12.41 -4.01 -19.79
C SER A 75 -12.32 -5.34 -20.54
N VAL A 76 -11.12 -5.74 -20.98
CA VAL A 76 -10.87 -7.01 -21.66
C VAL A 76 -10.99 -8.18 -20.69
N VAL A 77 -10.50 -8.04 -19.46
CA VAL A 77 -10.68 -9.04 -18.39
C VAL A 77 -12.16 -9.32 -18.15
N VAL A 78 -12.97 -8.26 -18.00
CA VAL A 78 -14.42 -8.38 -17.79
C VAL A 78 -15.08 -9.11 -18.97
N ALA A 79 -14.74 -8.71 -20.21
CA ALA A 79 -15.30 -9.33 -21.41
C ALA A 79 -14.90 -10.80 -21.55
N ALA A 80 -13.65 -11.14 -21.24
CA ALA A 80 -13.15 -12.52 -21.26
C ALA A 80 -13.84 -13.38 -20.21
N TYR A 81 -13.98 -12.89 -18.97
CA TYR A 81 -14.72 -13.58 -17.91
C TYR A 81 -16.14 -13.94 -18.36
N PHE A 82 -16.92 -12.97 -18.86
CA PHE A 82 -18.29 -13.25 -19.30
C PHE A 82 -18.34 -14.21 -20.48
N ARG A 83 -17.40 -14.11 -21.42
CA ARG A 83 -17.30 -15.01 -22.58
C ARG A 83 -17.03 -16.45 -22.12
N THR A 84 -16.05 -16.64 -21.24
CA THR A 84 -15.62 -17.95 -20.75
C THR A 84 -16.70 -18.59 -19.86
N ALA A 85 -17.29 -17.83 -18.93
CA ALA A 85 -18.39 -18.32 -18.10
C ALA A 85 -19.62 -18.72 -18.94
N LYS A 86 -20.00 -17.89 -19.93
CA LYS A 86 -21.13 -18.18 -20.81
C LYS A 86 -20.86 -19.39 -21.71
N LYS A 87 -19.64 -19.53 -22.24
CA LYS A 87 -19.22 -20.70 -23.01
C LYS A 87 -19.31 -21.96 -22.16
N PHE A 88 -18.75 -21.92 -20.95
CA PHE A 88 -18.77 -23.05 -20.02
C PHE A 88 -20.20 -23.53 -19.72
N LEU A 89 -21.12 -22.61 -19.40
CA LEU A 89 -22.52 -22.94 -19.11
C LEU A 89 -23.33 -23.46 -20.31
N ARG A 90 -22.87 -23.19 -21.54
CA ARG A 90 -23.48 -23.75 -22.75
C ARG A 90 -23.01 -25.17 -23.03
N GLU A 91 -21.76 -25.45 -22.72
CA GLU A 91 -21.08 -26.70 -23.06
C GLU A 91 -21.10 -27.72 -21.92
N ASN A 92 -21.30 -27.28 -20.67
CA ASN A 92 -21.18 -28.11 -19.48
C ASN A 92 -22.28 -27.83 -18.46
N ASN A 93 -22.60 -28.85 -17.66
CA ASN A 93 -23.43 -28.71 -16.47
C ASN A 93 -22.58 -28.24 -15.27
N ALA A 94 -22.85 -27.04 -14.77
CA ALA A 94 -22.12 -26.46 -13.64
C ALA A 94 -22.23 -27.27 -12.34
N ARG A 95 -23.26 -28.11 -12.17
CA ARG A 95 -23.37 -28.99 -10.99
C ARG A 95 -22.41 -30.17 -11.06
N GLU A 96 -22.16 -30.69 -12.26
CA GLU A 96 -21.28 -31.84 -12.49
C GLU A 96 -19.82 -31.40 -12.49
N LYS A 97 -19.51 -30.27 -13.15
CA LYS A 97 -18.17 -29.68 -13.22
C LYS A 97 -18.02 -28.47 -12.31
N ARG A 98 -18.37 -28.66 -11.03
CA ARG A 98 -18.45 -27.56 -10.05
C ARG A 98 -17.10 -26.88 -9.80
N LEU A 99 -16.01 -27.65 -9.72
CA LEU A 99 -14.67 -27.12 -9.48
C LEU A 99 -14.19 -26.22 -10.63
N ASP A 100 -14.31 -26.69 -11.87
CA ASP A 100 -13.93 -25.91 -13.06
C ASP A 100 -14.73 -24.61 -13.15
N TYR A 101 -16.02 -24.67 -12.85
CA TYR A 101 -16.86 -23.49 -12.84
C TYR A 101 -16.43 -22.49 -11.75
N PHE A 102 -16.09 -22.98 -10.55
CA PHE A 102 -15.57 -22.14 -9.48
C PHE A 102 -14.24 -21.49 -9.86
N HIS A 103 -13.35 -22.18 -10.56
CA HIS A 103 -12.11 -21.56 -11.04
C HIS A 103 -12.37 -20.39 -12.00
N ILE A 104 -13.37 -20.50 -12.88
CA ILE A 104 -13.78 -19.40 -13.76
C ILE A 104 -14.35 -18.22 -12.96
N LEU A 105 -15.17 -18.50 -11.94
CA LEU A 105 -15.73 -17.48 -11.06
C LEU A 105 -14.64 -16.77 -10.25
N ASP A 106 -13.70 -17.52 -9.68
CA ASP A 106 -12.58 -16.99 -8.91
C ASP A 106 -11.66 -16.13 -9.78
N ALA A 107 -11.30 -16.60 -10.98
CA ALA A 107 -10.52 -15.82 -11.94
C ALA A 107 -11.22 -14.50 -12.27
N GLY A 108 -12.53 -14.54 -12.54
CA GLY A 108 -13.32 -13.34 -12.77
C GLY A 108 -13.40 -12.42 -11.56
N PHE A 109 -13.52 -12.95 -10.34
CA PHE A 109 -13.60 -12.15 -9.11
C PHE A 109 -12.27 -11.48 -8.77
N ILE A 110 -11.17 -12.22 -8.85
CA ILE A 110 -9.82 -11.77 -8.52
C ILE A 110 -9.35 -10.72 -9.52
N LEU A 111 -9.38 -11.03 -10.82
CA LEU A 111 -8.78 -10.16 -11.84
C LEU A 111 -9.55 -8.85 -12.08
N ARG A 112 -10.82 -8.76 -11.68
CA ARG A 112 -11.60 -7.51 -11.78
C ARG A 112 -11.32 -6.52 -10.66
N LYS A 113 -10.74 -6.94 -9.54
CA LYS A 113 -10.44 -6.06 -8.40
C LYS A 113 -8.96 -5.67 -8.42
N PRO A 114 -8.60 -4.37 -8.52
CA PRO A 114 -7.21 -3.95 -8.69
C PRO A 114 -6.22 -4.54 -7.68
N ARG A 115 -6.55 -4.48 -6.38
CA ARG A 115 -5.69 -5.01 -5.31
C ARG A 115 -5.55 -6.53 -5.36
N LEU A 116 -6.62 -7.26 -5.67
CA LEU A 116 -6.57 -8.73 -5.79
C LEU A 116 -5.83 -9.16 -7.06
N ARG A 117 -5.99 -8.44 -8.16
CA ARG A 117 -5.24 -8.65 -9.39
C ARG A 117 -3.74 -8.44 -9.16
N LEU A 118 -3.35 -7.38 -8.45
CA LEU A 118 -1.94 -7.14 -8.09
C LEU A 118 -1.38 -8.27 -7.21
N SER A 119 -2.11 -8.69 -6.17
CA SER A 119 -1.69 -9.84 -5.35
C SER A 119 -1.52 -11.10 -6.20
N HIS A 120 -2.46 -11.38 -7.10
CA HIS A 120 -2.36 -12.48 -8.05
C HIS A 120 -1.12 -12.35 -8.95
N ASP A 121 -0.88 -11.16 -9.52
CA ASP A 121 0.26 -10.88 -10.40
C ASP A 121 1.59 -11.17 -9.69
N LEU A 122 1.75 -10.71 -8.44
CA LEU A 122 2.96 -10.93 -7.65
C LEU A 122 3.15 -12.40 -7.28
N ILE A 123 2.08 -13.08 -6.86
CA ILE A 123 2.13 -14.49 -6.44
C ILE A 123 2.51 -15.39 -7.62
N VAL A 124 1.85 -15.21 -8.78
CA VAL A 124 2.14 -16.03 -9.96
C VAL A 124 3.49 -15.67 -10.54
N SER A 125 3.85 -14.38 -10.63
CA SER A 125 5.18 -13.96 -11.08
C SER A 125 6.27 -14.59 -10.22
N ARG A 126 6.13 -14.56 -8.88
CA ARG A 126 7.09 -15.21 -7.97
C ARG A 126 7.22 -16.70 -8.26
N SER A 127 6.10 -17.41 -8.46
CA SER A 127 6.14 -18.84 -8.80
C SER A 127 6.84 -19.10 -10.13
N VAL A 128 6.60 -18.29 -11.16
CA VAL A 128 7.26 -18.43 -12.46
C VAL A 128 8.76 -18.15 -12.36
N LEU A 129 9.14 -17.11 -11.62
CA LEU A 129 10.54 -16.74 -11.41
C LEU A 129 11.31 -17.79 -10.59
N LEU A 130 10.66 -18.39 -9.58
CA LEU A 130 11.21 -19.52 -8.82
C LEU A 130 11.42 -20.75 -9.73
N GLN A 131 10.42 -21.11 -10.53
CA GLN A 131 10.50 -22.26 -11.45
C GLN A 131 11.60 -22.09 -12.51
N LYS A 132 11.89 -20.84 -12.89
CA LYS A 132 12.96 -20.50 -13.84
C LYS A 132 14.32 -20.30 -13.16
N GLU A 133 14.42 -20.49 -11.85
CA GLU A 133 15.65 -20.28 -11.06
C GLU A 133 16.24 -18.87 -11.23
N ILE A 134 15.39 -17.87 -11.44
CA ILE A 134 15.80 -16.47 -11.60
C ILE A 134 15.96 -15.80 -10.23
N ILE A 135 15.15 -16.21 -9.26
CA ILE A 135 15.13 -15.68 -7.89
C ILE A 135 15.39 -16.80 -6.86
N PRO A 136 15.93 -16.48 -5.67
CA PRO A 136 16.26 -17.48 -4.64
C PRO A 136 15.04 -18.29 -4.17
N GLU A 137 15.30 -19.50 -3.65
CA GLU A 137 14.27 -20.42 -3.17
C GLU A 137 13.42 -19.87 -2.01
N ASP A 138 13.92 -18.86 -1.30
CA ASP A 138 13.17 -18.15 -0.26
C ASP A 138 12.06 -17.23 -0.82
N GLY A 139 12.02 -17.07 -2.16
CA GLY A 139 11.08 -16.28 -2.93
C GLY A 139 11.22 -14.78 -2.76
N THR A 140 12.39 -14.30 -2.33
CA THR A 140 12.77 -12.89 -2.40
C THR A 140 12.86 -12.44 -3.86
N PHE A 141 12.42 -11.21 -4.16
CA PHE A 141 12.52 -10.65 -5.51
C PHE A 141 13.90 -10.03 -5.77
N GLU A 142 14.94 -10.86 -5.65
CA GLU A 142 16.32 -10.52 -5.98
C GLU A 142 16.80 -11.48 -7.08
N MET A 143 17.54 -10.99 -8.08
CA MET A 143 18.07 -11.88 -9.13
C MET A 143 19.25 -12.68 -8.59
N ILE A 144 19.30 -13.98 -8.92
CA ILE A 144 20.47 -14.83 -8.72
C ILE A 144 21.51 -14.47 -9.80
N ASP A 145 22.43 -13.56 -9.51
CA ASP A 145 23.51 -13.25 -10.45
C ASP A 145 24.57 -14.38 -10.46
N VAL A 146 24.82 -14.98 -11.63
CA VAL A 146 26.10 -15.63 -11.94
C VAL A 146 27.13 -14.51 -12.13
N GLU A 147 28.03 -14.36 -11.15
CA GLU A 147 29.15 -13.42 -11.06
C GLU A 147 29.53 -12.63 -12.33
N GLN A 148 29.29 -11.31 -12.31
CA GLN A 148 30.32 -10.28 -12.53
C GLN A 148 29.78 -8.92 -12.09
N ARG A 149 29.94 -8.65 -10.80
CA ARG A 149 29.66 -7.35 -10.19
C ARG A 149 30.76 -6.36 -10.61
N ALA A 150 30.58 -5.67 -11.74
CA ALA A 150 31.08 -4.29 -11.80
C ALA A 150 30.34 -3.52 -10.69
N PRO A 151 31.02 -2.67 -9.90
CA PRO A 151 30.37 -1.96 -8.81
C PRO A 151 29.33 -1.03 -9.41
N GLN A 152 28.08 -1.48 -9.44
CA GLN A 152 26.95 -0.56 -9.55
C GLN A 152 27.08 0.40 -8.38
N PRO A 153 26.86 1.71 -8.59
CA PRO A 153 26.80 2.64 -7.47
C PRO A 153 25.76 2.08 -6.51
N VAL A 154 26.21 1.76 -5.29
CA VAL A 154 25.34 1.43 -4.17
C VAL A 154 24.36 2.59 -4.07
N LEU A 155 23.14 2.42 -4.58
CA LEU A 155 22.06 3.28 -4.14
C LEU A 155 21.98 3.03 -2.64
N MET A 156 22.25 4.12 -1.91
CA MET A 156 22.44 4.17 -0.47
C MET A 156 21.70 3.04 0.23
N VAL A 157 22.49 2.10 0.78
CA VAL A 157 22.07 1.37 1.98
C VAL A 157 21.46 2.42 2.88
N THR A 158 20.16 2.29 3.19
CA THR A 158 19.52 3.14 4.20
C THR A 158 20.40 3.07 5.42
N GLN A 159 21.11 4.17 5.66
CA GLN A 159 22.08 4.25 6.74
C GLN A 159 21.38 3.83 8.03
N PRO A 160 22.08 3.14 8.94
CA PRO A 160 21.56 2.91 10.26
C PRO A 160 21.16 4.25 10.86
N ILE A 161 19.99 4.22 11.49
CA ILE A 161 19.27 5.29 12.16
C ILE A 161 20.24 6.31 12.78
N VAL A 162 20.46 7.42 12.07
CA VAL A 162 20.76 8.67 12.76
C VAL A 162 19.41 9.08 13.34
N GLN A 163 19.22 8.87 14.64
CA GLN A 163 18.09 9.37 15.41
C GLN A 163 18.14 10.90 15.37
N GLN A 164 17.75 11.49 14.25
CA GLN A 164 17.38 12.89 14.23
C GLN A 164 16.03 12.97 14.95
N PRO A 165 15.82 13.94 15.85
CA PRO A 165 14.55 14.11 16.52
C PRO A 165 13.48 14.29 15.45
N LEU A 166 12.52 13.36 15.40
CA LEU A 166 11.40 13.45 14.48
C LEU A 166 10.59 14.70 14.84
N PRO A 167 10.07 15.44 13.84
CA PRO A 167 9.12 16.51 14.10
C PRO A 167 7.97 16.03 14.99
N THR A 168 7.56 16.86 15.94
CA THR A 168 6.49 16.54 16.90
C THR A 168 5.24 16.02 16.20
N LEU A 169 4.86 16.60 15.07
CA LEU A 169 3.72 16.15 14.27
C LEU A 169 3.84 14.66 13.83
N ILE A 170 5.02 14.23 13.39
CA ILE A 170 5.26 12.82 12.98
C ILE A 170 5.20 11.89 14.19
N GLU A 171 5.72 12.34 15.34
CA GLU A 171 5.61 11.61 16.60
C GLU A 171 4.15 11.44 17.03
N LEU A 172 3.34 12.50 16.96
CA LEU A 172 1.91 12.47 17.27
C LEU A 172 1.13 11.52 16.36
N LEU A 173 1.41 11.54 15.06
CA LEU A 173 0.81 10.61 14.11
C LEU A 173 1.18 9.15 14.44
N ARG A 174 2.43 8.89 14.82
CA ARG A 174 2.93 7.55 15.17
C ARG A 174 2.27 7.02 16.44
N VAL A 175 2.26 7.81 17.51
CA VAL A 175 1.67 7.38 18.80
C VAL A 175 0.15 7.24 18.74
N ALA A 176 -0.52 8.05 17.92
CA ALA A 176 -1.94 7.89 17.62
C ALA A 176 -2.26 6.73 16.65
N GLN A 177 -1.24 5.94 16.24
CA GLN A 177 -1.37 4.82 15.31
C GLN A 177 -2.00 5.22 13.96
N ILE A 178 -1.78 6.47 13.54
CA ILE A 178 -2.23 6.98 12.24
C ILE A 178 -1.24 6.57 11.16
N ILE A 179 0.05 6.53 11.50
CA ILE A 179 1.16 6.10 10.63
C ILE A 179 2.02 5.05 11.34
N ALA A 180 2.59 4.10 10.59
CA ALA A 180 3.49 3.09 11.12
C ALA A 180 4.95 3.39 10.73
N ALA A 181 5.86 2.47 11.05
CA ALA A 181 7.29 2.66 10.87
C ALA A 181 7.69 2.92 9.41
N ALA A 182 6.98 2.33 8.45
CA ALA A 182 7.22 2.51 7.02
C ALA A 182 6.87 3.94 6.57
N GLU A 183 5.73 4.47 7.01
CA GLU A 183 5.29 5.82 6.70
C GLU A 183 6.16 6.88 7.37
N VAL A 184 6.63 6.62 8.60
CA VAL A 184 7.61 7.50 9.28
C VAL A 184 8.89 7.59 8.47
N GLN A 185 9.39 6.48 7.93
CA GLN A 185 10.56 6.47 7.06
C GLN A 185 10.30 7.21 5.74
N ALA A 186 9.13 7.00 5.13
CA ALA A 186 8.73 7.69 3.91
C ALA A 186 8.69 9.22 4.12
N LEU A 187 8.04 9.70 5.18
CA LEU A 187 8.00 11.12 5.53
C LEU A 187 9.38 11.70 5.83
N THR A 188 10.22 10.95 6.57
CA THR A 188 11.60 11.36 6.86
C THR A 188 12.42 11.53 5.59
N ASN A 189 12.26 10.63 4.61
CA ASN A 189 12.92 10.73 3.31
C ASN A 189 12.39 11.92 2.51
N GLN A 190 11.07 12.14 2.49
CA GLN A 190 10.46 13.29 1.82
C GLN A 190 10.95 14.63 2.39
N MET A 191 11.04 14.75 3.71
CA MET A 191 11.58 15.94 4.37
C MET A 191 13.04 16.21 4.00
N ARG A 192 13.85 15.16 3.83
CA ARG A 192 15.25 15.28 3.40
C ARG A 192 15.36 15.70 1.93
N SER A 193 14.50 15.16 1.08
CA SER A 193 14.47 15.50 -0.35
C SER A 193 13.90 16.90 -0.62
N PHE A 194 13.02 17.40 0.26
CA PHE A 194 12.33 18.68 0.10
C PHE A 194 12.32 19.48 1.41
N PRO A 195 13.45 20.10 1.81
CA PRO A 195 13.56 20.80 3.10
C PRO A 195 12.69 22.05 3.20
N ASP A 196 12.28 22.63 2.06
CA ASP A 196 11.47 23.85 2.00
C ASP A 196 9.96 23.59 2.17
N VAL A 197 9.52 22.32 2.15
CA VAL A 197 8.10 21.96 2.26
C VAL A 197 7.75 21.70 3.73
N PRO A 198 6.74 22.38 4.31
CA PRO A 198 6.31 22.14 5.68
C PRO A 198 5.79 20.71 5.88
N VAL A 199 6.14 20.09 7.01
CA VAL A 199 5.75 18.71 7.36
C VAL A 199 4.23 18.53 7.37
N LYS A 200 3.47 19.55 7.80
CA LYS A 200 2.00 19.54 7.75
C LYS A 200 1.46 19.32 6.34
N ASP A 201 2.12 19.92 5.34
CA ASP A 201 1.67 19.87 3.96
C ASP A 201 2.02 18.51 3.35
N LEU A 202 3.18 17.95 3.71
CA LEU A 202 3.55 16.57 3.38
C LEU A 202 2.52 15.57 3.94
N VAL A 203 2.17 15.68 5.23
CA VAL A 203 1.21 14.79 5.90
C VAL A 203 -0.19 14.89 5.27
N LEU A 204 -0.68 16.10 4.99
CA LEU A 204 -1.97 16.31 4.33
C LEU A 204 -1.95 15.76 2.89
N SER A 205 -0.87 16.01 2.15
CA SER A 205 -0.74 15.57 0.75
C SER A 205 -0.66 14.04 0.60
N ALA A 206 -0.09 13.36 1.59
CA ALA A 206 -0.03 11.90 1.67
C ALA A 206 -1.37 11.27 2.10
N GLY A 207 -2.35 12.08 2.52
CA GLY A 207 -3.68 11.61 2.92
C GLY A 207 -3.70 10.82 4.23
N TYR A 208 -2.67 10.93 5.06
CA TYR A 208 -2.64 10.27 6.37
C TYR A 208 -3.74 10.80 7.30
N VAL A 209 -4.07 12.09 7.15
CA VAL A 209 -5.15 12.77 7.86
C VAL A 209 -5.86 13.77 6.97
N THR A 210 -7.13 13.99 7.26
CA THR A 210 -7.93 15.08 6.68
C THR A 210 -7.51 16.45 7.26
N GLU A 211 -7.91 17.55 6.61
CA GLU A 211 -7.69 18.90 7.16
C GLU A 211 -8.27 19.03 8.57
N SER A 212 -9.43 18.41 8.83
CA SER A 212 -10.04 18.45 10.16
C SER A 212 -9.22 17.72 11.22
N GLU A 213 -8.70 16.54 10.90
CA GLU A 213 -7.84 15.77 11.82
C GLU A 213 -6.48 16.46 11.99
N MET A 214 -5.99 17.17 10.97
CA MET A 214 -4.79 18.01 11.08
C MET A 214 -4.98 19.16 12.08
N PHE A 215 -6.15 19.81 12.09
CA PHE A 215 -6.46 20.79 13.14
C PHE A 215 -6.44 20.17 14.53
N SER A 216 -6.99 18.96 14.68
CA SER A 216 -6.95 18.22 15.95
C SER A 216 -5.52 17.84 16.36
N LEU A 217 -4.67 17.44 15.42
CA LEU A 217 -3.25 17.18 15.66
C LEU A 217 -2.48 18.41 16.12
N GLN A 218 -2.69 19.56 15.46
CA GLN A 218 -2.08 20.84 15.85
C GLN A 218 -2.56 21.32 17.22
N LEU A 219 -3.86 21.14 17.51
CA LEU A 219 -4.40 21.42 18.83
C LEU A 219 -3.79 20.48 19.88
N GLY A 220 -3.65 19.19 19.57
CA GLY A 220 -3.00 18.22 20.44
C GLY A 220 -1.55 18.59 20.73
N GLU A 221 -0.79 19.01 19.71
CA GLU A 221 0.57 19.52 19.85
C GLU A 221 0.64 20.72 20.81
N ASP A 222 -0.24 21.71 20.63
CA ASP A 222 -0.31 22.89 21.50
C ASP A 222 -0.66 22.52 22.95
N LEU A 223 -1.69 21.68 23.15
CA LEU A 223 -2.13 21.24 24.48
C LEU A 223 -1.07 20.41 25.21
N LEU A 224 -0.36 19.53 24.49
CA LEU A 224 0.76 18.74 25.01
C LEU A 224 1.95 19.64 25.37
N SER A 225 2.27 20.63 24.52
CA SER A 225 3.35 21.58 24.80
C SER A 225 3.10 22.42 26.05
N LYS A 226 1.82 22.71 26.35
CA LYS A 226 1.36 23.43 27.54
C LYS A 226 1.15 22.51 28.76
N GLY A 227 1.33 21.20 28.61
CA GLY A 227 1.09 20.22 29.68
C GLY A 227 -0.36 20.13 30.15
N GLN A 228 -1.31 20.55 29.32
CA GLN A 228 -2.75 20.52 29.65
C GLN A 228 -3.37 19.14 29.47
N ILE A 229 -2.80 18.35 28.57
CA ILE A 229 -3.16 16.94 28.36
C ILE A 229 -1.90 16.08 28.37
N ASP A 230 -2.05 14.79 28.62
CA ASP A 230 -0.99 13.80 28.42
C ASP A 230 -1.13 13.08 27.06
N ILE A 231 -0.09 12.33 26.68
CA ILE A 231 -0.06 11.63 25.39
C ILE A 231 -1.12 10.53 25.28
N GLY A 232 -1.51 9.92 26.40
CA GLY A 232 -2.57 8.90 26.43
C GLY A 232 -3.95 9.51 26.20
N GLN A 233 -4.23 10.65 26.85
CA GLN A 233 -5.45 11.43 26.66
C GLN A 233 -5.59 11.90 25.22
N PHE A 234 -4.48 12.38 24.62
CA PHE A 234 -4.42 12.72 23.21
C PHE A 234 -4.75 11.51 22.30
N CYS A 235 -4.12 10.36 22.51
CA CYS A 235 -4.38 9.17 21.69
C CYS A 235 -5.83 8.69 21.77
N VAL A 236 -6.44 8.73 22.96
CA VAL A 236 -7.85 8.36 23.15
C VAL A 236 -8.78 9.33 22.40
N ALA A 237 -8.53 10.64 22.51
CA ALA A 237 -9.37 11.63 21.84
C ALA A 237 -9.23 11.58 20.31
N MET A 238 -8.03 11.32 19.80
CA MET A 238 -7.81 11.08 18.37
C MET A 238 -8.48 9.80 17.88
N TYR A 239 -8.47 8.73 18.68
CA TYR A 239 -9.19 7.49 18.35
C TYR A 239 -10.70 7.73 18.25
N ASP A 240 -11.28 8.50 19.18
CA ASP A 240 -12.70 8.85 19.16
C ASP A 240 -13.07 9.65 17.89
N GLU A 241 -12.23 10.62 17.47
CA GLU A 241 -12.47 11.38 16.24
C GLU A 241 -12.49 10.50 14.98
N ARG A 242 -11.60 9.51 14.91
CA ARG A 242 -11.50 8.62 13.74
C ARG A 242 -12.56 7.53 13.69
N THR A 243 -13.02 7.06 14.85
CA THR A 243 -13.95 5.93 14.93
C THR A 243 -15.40 6.34 15.10
N THR A 244 -15.66 7.46 15.78
CA THR A 244 -17.01 7.93 16.11
C THR A 244 -17.35 9.28 15.49
N GLY A 245 -16.36 10.01 14.97
CA GLY A 245 -16.54 11.33 14.36
C GLY A 245 -16.67 12.48 15.36
N VAL A 246 -16.59 12.21 16.66
CA VAL A 246 -16.56 13.23 17.73
C VAL A 246 -15.24 13.97 17.70
N LYS A 247 -15.24 15.30 17.61
CA LYS A 247 -13.97 16.04 17.47
C LYS A 247 -13.07 15.83 18.68
N MET A 248 -11.75 15.76 18.46
CA MET A 248 -10.78 15.53 19.54
C MET A 248 -11.01 16.50 20.73
N ALA A 249 -11.21 17.79 20.46
CA ALA A 249 -11.50 18.79 21.50
C ALA A 249 -12.77 18.47 22.31
N GLU A 250 -13.83 18.00 21.64
CA GLU A 250 -15.09 17.61 22.27
C GLU A 250 -14.89 16.34 23.11
N SER A 251 -14.14 15.35 22.61
CA SER A 251 -13.81 14.14 23.38
C SER A 251 -13.04 14.48 24.66
N LEU A 252 -12.05 15.38 24.57
CA LEU A 252 -11.29 15.86 25.74
C LEU A 252 -12.20 16.58 26.76
N GLN A 253 -13.16 17.39 26.30
CA GLN A 253 -14.10 18.10 27.17
C GLN A 253 -15.11 17.16 27.84
N VAL A 254 -15.71 16.22 27.10
CA VAL A 254 -16.67 15.24 27.62
C VAL A 254 -16.04 14.38 28.71
N ARG A 255 -14.74 14.09 28.60
CA ARG A 255 -13.98 13.31 29.58
C ARG A 255 -13.43 14.15 30.74
N GLY A 256 -13.66 15.46 30.74
CA GLY A 256 -13.21 16.39 31.78
C GLY A 256 -11.71 16.69 31.76
N TRP A 257 -11.02 16.36 30.67
CA TRP A 257 -9.58 16.59 30.51
C TRP A 257 -9.26 17.99 29.95
N LEU A 258 -10.24 18.65 29.36
CA LEU A 258 -10.13 20.02 28.86
C LEU A 258 -11.31 20.86 29.35
N SER A 259 -11.06 22.08 29.83
CA SER A 259 -12.12 22.99 30.29
C SER A 259 -13.03 23.43 29.14
N THR A 260 -14.33 23.49 29.41
CA THR A 260 -15.39 23.89 28.47
C THR A 260 -15.38 25.37 28.10
N ASP A 261 -14.70 26.22 28.87
CA ASP A 261 -14.66 27.67 28.64
C ASP A 261 -13.70 28.09 27.52
N ALA A 262 -12.87 27.16 27.01
CA ALA A 262 -11.92 27.43 25.96
C ALA A 262 -12.55 27.15 24.58
N ASN A 263 -13.05 28.22 23.93
CA ASN A 263 -13.46 28.20 22.52
C ASN A 263 -12.23 28.02 21.62
N TYR A 264 -11.76 26.79 21.42
CA TYR A 264 -10.73 26.45 20.43
C TYR A 264 -11.35 26.43 19.03
N ARG A 265 -11.68 27.61 18.48
CA ARG A 265 -12.10 27.76 17.09
C ARG A 265 -10.89 27.87 16.17
N ARG A 266 -11.07 27.39 14.93
CA ARG A 266 -10.09 27.44 13.82
C ARG A 266 -9.30 28.75 13.85
N PRO A 267 -7.96 28.73 13.73
CA PRO A 267 -7.23 29.94 13.39
C PRO A 267 -7.69 30.39 12.00
N ASP A 268 -8.24 31.60 11.91
CA ASP A 268 -8.65 32.21 10.65
C ASP A 268 -7.42 32.54 9.80
N LYS A 269 -7.41 31.97 8.57
CA LYS A 269 -6.63 32.31 7.37
C LYS A 269 -5.10 32.38 7.46
#